data_AF-A0A498HXG2-F1
#
_entry.id   AF-A0A498HXG2-F1
#
_cell.length_a   1.000
_cell.length_b   1.000
_cell.length_c   1.000
_cell.angle_alpha   90.00
_cell.angle_beta   90.00
_cell.angle_gamma   90.00
#
_symmetry.space_group_name_H-M   'P 1'
#
loop_
_entity.id
_entity.type
_entity.pdbx_description
1 polymer ?
#
loop_
_entity_poly.entity_id
_entity_poly.type
_entity_poly.pdbx_seq_one_letter_code
_entity_poly.pdbx_strand_id
1 'polypeptide(L)'
;MASNKFVTLVTLVVVLLPTIAMATDYVVGGDSGWNTGVDYSAWAKDKMFHVGDALVFKYTNPPHNVFKVNGTGFNACVKPTGNDQPPLTSGNDRIELKTPGNKWYICAAADHCKSGQKLVITVMDTAPASPPSSAVRGIIISGYQVFAAAVVGLFLAIAA
;
A
#
# COMPACT_ATOMS: atom_id res chain seq x y z
N MET A 1 35.83 -23.59 -0.02
CA MET A 1 35.23 -24.13 -1.26
C MET A 1 33.92 -24.81 -0.90
N ALA A 2 32.79 -24.13 -1.10
CA ALA A 2 31.49 -24.79 -0.94
C ALA A 2 31.38 -25.90 -2.00
N SER A 3 31.04 -27.12 -1.58
CA SER A 3 30.81 -28.23 -2.50
C SER A 3 29.73 -27.85 -3.51
N ASN A 4 29.90 -28.20 -4.79
CA ASN A 4 28.93 -27.89 -5.84
C ASN A 4 27.50 -28.36 -5.47
N LYS A 5 27.38 -29.44 -4.68
CA LYS A 5 26.11 -29.94 -4.14
C LYS A 5 25.48 -29.02 -3.09
N PHE A 6 26.32 -28.41 -2.25
CA PHE A 6 25.87 -27.44 -1.24
C PHE A 6 25.34 -26.17 -1.92
N VAL A 7 26.03 -25.71 -2.97
CA VAL A 7 25.60 -24.57 -3.79
C VAL A 7 24.24 -24.83 -4.43
N THR A 8 24.07 -25.99 -5.08
CA THR A 8 22.79 -26.36 -5.72
C THR A 8 21.65 -26.42 -4.70
N LEU A 9 21.90 -26.97 -3.50
CA LEU A 9 20.91 -27.04 -2.44
C LEU A 9 20.46 -25.65 -1.97
N VAL A 10 21.42 -24.74 -1.77
CA VAL A 10 21.14 -23.35 -1.34
C VAL A 10 20.34 -22.60 -2.40
N THR A 11 20.68 -22.74 -3.69
CA THR A 11 19.87 -22.14 -4.78
C THR A 11 18.45 -22.67 -4.82
N LEU A 12 18.25 -23.99 -4.62
CA LEU A 12 16.91 -24.58 -4.61
C LEU A 12 16.06 -24.02 -3.46
N VAL A 13 16.66 -23.89 -2.28
CA VAL A 13 15.98 -23.34 -1.08
C VAL A 13 15.56 -21.90 -1.30
N VAL A 14 16.43 -21.05 -1.87
CA VAL A 14 16.11 -19.62 -2.10
C VAL A 14 14.98 -19.43 -3.13
N VAL A 15 14.92 -20.29 -4.15
CA VAL A 15 13.85 -20.28 -5.17
C VAL A 15 12.51 -20.76 -4.59
N LEU A 16 12.54 -21.67 -3.62
CA LEU A 16 11.36 -22.21 -2.94
C LEU A 16 10.82 -21.29 -1.83
N LEU A 17 11.53 -20.23 -1.46
CA LEU A 17 11.04 -19.27 -0.46
C LEU A 17 9.85 -18.48 -1.03
N PRO A 18 8.68 -18.49 -0.37
CA PRO A 18 7.57 -17.67 -0.79
C PRO A 18 7.95 -16.19 -0.75
N THR A 19 7.51 -15.42 -1.73
CA THR A 19 7.64 -13.96 -1.71
C THR A 19 6.81 -13.40 -0.57
N ILE A 20 7.46 -12.75 0.40
CA ILE A 20 6.76 -12.08 1.50
C ILE A 20 6.08 -10.84 0.93
N ALA A 21 4.75 -10.84 0.82
CA ALA A 21 3.99 -9.64 0.54
C ALA A 21 3.98 -8.78 1.83
N MET A 22 4.59 -7.60 1.77
CA MET A 22 4.58 -6.66 2.89
C MET A 22 3.49 -5.61 2.68
N ALA A 23 2.77 -5.28 3.75
CA ALA A 23 1.82 -4.16 3.76
C ALA A 23 2.56 -2.83 3.57
N THR A 24 2.00 -1.95 2.76
CA THR A 24 2.55 -0.63 2.47
C THR A 24 1.81 0.47 3.24
N ASP A 25 2.56 1.37 3.86
CA ASP A 25 2.02 2.58 4.47
C ASP A 25 2.14 3.76 3.49
N TYR A 26 1.00 4.25 2.98
CA TYR A 26 0.91 5.38 2.07
C TYR A 26 0.68 6.68 2.83
N VAL A 27 1.69 7.55 2.88
CA VAL A 27 1.53 8.91 3.40
C VAL A 27 0.70 9.74 2.41
N VAL A 28 -0.52 10.07 2.82
CA VAL A 28 -1.49 10.80 2.00
C VAL A 28 -0.98 12.20 1.68
N GLY A 29 -0.91 12.55 0.40
CA GLY A 29 -0.35 13.82 -0.08
C GLY A 29 1.18 13.89 -0.10
N GLY A 30 1.90 12.84 0.32
CA GLY A 30 3.36 12.83 0.37
C GLY A 30 3.90 13.90 1.32
N ASP A 31 4.88 14.68 0.86
CA ASP A 31 5.50 15.75 1.65
C ASP A 31 4.53 16.89 1.99
N SER A 32 3.51 17.11 1.15
CA SER A 32 2.46 18.10 1.40
C SER A 32 1.49 17.68 2.51
N GLY A 33 1.44 16.39 2.85
CA GLY A 33 0.53 15.83 3.82
C GLY A 33 -0.96 16.01 3.48
N TRP A 34 -1.80 15.91 4.50
CA TRP A 34 -3.23 16.14 4.41
C TRP A 34 -3.56 17.62 4.61
N ASN A 35 -3.54 18.39 3.51
CA ASN A 35 -3.79 19.83 3.48
C ASN A 35 -4.75 20.24 2.34
N THR A 36 -5.24 21.48 2.38
CA THR A 36 -5.94 22.14 1.27
C THR A 36 -5.00 22.46 0.11
N GLY A 37 -5.51 22.54 -1.12
CA GLY A 37 -4.71 22.88 -2.31
C GLY A 37 -3.83 21.74 -2.85
N VAL A 38 -3.89 20.55 -2.27
CA VAL A 38 -3.18 19.35 -2.74
C VAL A 38 -4.04 18.59 -3.76
N ASP A 39 -3.46 18.21 -4.89
CA ASP A 39 -4.11 17.34 -5.87
C ASP A 39 -3.97 15.86 -5.45
N TYR A 40 -4.95 15.39 -4.66
CA TYR A 40 -4.99 14.00 -4.20
C TYR A 40 -5.25 12.99 -5.32
N SER A 41 -5.88 13.41 -6.43
CA SER A 41 -6.09 12.56 -7.58
C SER A 41 -4.78 12.29 -8.31
N ALA A 42 -3.96 13.33 -8.51
CA ALA A 42 -2.61 13.17 -9.02
C ALA A 42 -1.74 12.34 -8.07
N TRP A 43 -1.83 12.59 -6.75
CA TRP A 43 -1.11 11.80 -5.75
C TRP A 43 -1.49 10.30 -5.81
N ALA A 44 -2.76 9.97 -6.00
CA ALA A 44 -3.24 8.59 -6.01
C ALA A 44 -3.00 7.84 -7.33
N LYS A 45 -2.78 8.56 -8.45
CA LYS A 45 -2.83 8.03 -9.82
C LYS A 45 -2.00 6.76 -10.06
N ASP A 46 -0.76 6.73 -9.60
CA ASP A 46 0.19 5.66 -9.88
C ASP A 46 0.36 4.70 -8.69
N LYS A 47 -0.59 4.69 -7.75
CA LYS A 47 -0.55 3.86 -6.54
C LYS A 47 -1.51 2.68 -6.66
N MET A 48 -1.04 1.53 -6.16
CA MET A 48 -1.80 0.28 -6.11
C MET A 48 -2.10 -0.06 -4.66
N PHE A 49 -3.30 0.28 -4.21
CA PHE A 49 -3.74 0.00 -2.85
C PHE A 49 -4.31 -1.42 -2.75
N HIS A 50 -3.83 -2.20 -1.80
CA HIS A 50 -4.30 -3.57 -1.54
C HIS A 50 -4.88 -3.69 -0.13
N VAL A 51 -5.70 -4.73 0.07
CA VAL A 51 -6.09 -5.12 1.43
C VAL A 51 -4.84 -5.45 2.25
N GLY A 52 -4.73 -4.83 3.43
CA GLY A 52 -3.59 -4.92 4.34
C GLY A 52 -2.69 -3.67 4.36
N ASP A 53 -2.71 -2.87 3.29
CA ASP A 53 -2.02 -1.57 3.25
C ASP A 53 -2.67 -0.57 4.23
N ALA A 54 -2.01 0.56 4.47
CA ALA A 54 -2.58 1.64 5.25
C ALA A 54 -2.42 3.02 4.60
N LEU A 55 -3.38 3.90 4.88
CA LEU A 55 -3.26 5.34 4.62
C LEU A 55 -2.81 6.04 5.90
N VAL A 56 -1.81 6.92 5.79
CA VAL A 56 -1.30 7.72 6.89
C VAL A 56 -1.57 9.19 6.58
N PHE A 57 -2.47 9.81 7.34
CA PHE A 57 -2.86 11.21 7.22
C PHE A 57 -2.07 12.05 8.22
N LYS A 58 -1.11 12.83 7.72
CA LYS A 58 -0.30 13.76 8.52
C LYS A 58 -0.77 15.19 8.29
N TYR A 59 -1.11 15.92 9.35
CA TYR A 59 -1.61 17.29 9.26
C TYR A 59 -1.52 18.04 10.60
N THR A 60 -1.51 19.36 10.54
CA THR A 60 -1.68 20.20 11.74
C THR A 60 -3.13 20.14 12.20
N ASN A 61 -3.35 19.74 13.45
CA ASN A 61 -4.64 19.77 14.11
C ASN A 61 -4.62 20.79 15.26
N PRO A 62 -5.55 21.76 15.32
CA PRO A 62 -6.53 22.15 14.28
C PRO A 62 -5.88 22.80 13.05
N PRO A 63 -6.59 22.98 11.90
CA PRO A 63 -8.03 22.78 11.69
C PRO A 63 -8.45 21.47 11.00
N HIS A 64 -7.52 20.65 10.52
CA HIS A 64 -7.88 19.51 9.69
C HIS A 64 -8.40 18.32 10.51
N ASN A 65 -9.14 17.44 9.84
CA ASN A 65 -9.63 16.18 10.37
C ASN A 65 -9.81 15.19 9.21
N VAL A 66 -10.08 13.93 9.54
CA VAL A 66 -10.35 12.88 8.55
C VAL A 66 -11.68 12.21 8.88
N PHE A 67 -12.66 12.36 7.99
CA PHE A 67 -13.87 11.55 7.98
C PHE A 67 -13.79 10.49 6.89
N LYS A 68 -14.13 9.25 7.22
CA LYS A 68 -14.49 8.25 6.22
C LYS A 68 -15.95 8.47 5.82
N VAL A 69 -16.21 8.50 4.51
CA VAL A 69 -17.55 8.71 3.96
C VAL A 69 -17.86 7.70 2.84
N ASN A 70 -19.09 7.74 2.32
CA ASN A 70 -19.45 7.06 1.08
C ASN A 70 -19.30 8.01 -0.14
N GLY A 71 -19.52 7.49 -1.35
CA GLY A 71 -19.41 8.29 -2.58
C GLY A 71 -20.32 9.52 -2.62
N THR A 72 -21.55 9.43 -2.09
CA THR A 72 -22.47 10.56 -2.01
C THR A 72 -21.95 11.66 -1.09
N GLY A 73 -21.54 11.30 0.14
CA GLY A 73 -20.95 12.22 1.11
C GLY A 73 -19.64 12.82 0.62
N PHE A 74 -18.84 12.06 -0.12
CA PHE A 74 -17.63 12.55 -0.77
C PHE A 74 -17.94 13.64 -1.81
N ASN A 75 -18.88 13.37 -2.72
CA ASN A 75 -19.26 14.32 -3.78
C ASN A 75 -19.90 15.59 -3.21
N ALA A 76 -20.78 15.44 -2.22
CA ALA A 76 -21.46 16.56 -1.58
C ALA A 76 -20.61 17.27 -0.49
N CYS A 77 -19.45 16.73 -0.13
CA CYS A 77 -18.64 17.19 1.00
C CYS A 77 -19.42 17.22 2.33
N VAL A 78 -20.20 16.17 2.59
CA VAL A 78 -21.03 16.03 3.79
C VAL A 78 -20.45 14.93 4.68
N LYS A 79 -20.21 15.26 5.95
CA LYS A 79 -19.79 14.29 6.99
C LYS A 79 -20.99 13.47 7.49
N PRO A 80 -20.76 12.26 8.03
CA PRO A 80 -21.83 11.47 8.66
C PRO A 80 -22.54 12.25 9.77
N THR A 81 -23.87 12.11 9.84
CA THR A 81 -24.70 12.71 10.89
C THR A 81 -24.95 11.68 11.98
N GLY A 82 -24.11 11.65 13.00
CA GLY A 82 -24.21 10.70 14.11
C GLY A 82 -22.88 10.53 14.82
N ASN A 83 -22.92 10.10 16.08
CA ASN A 83 -21.72 9.91 16.89
C ASN A 83 -21.01 8.58 16.64
N ASP A 84 -21.60 7.69 15.84
CA ASP A 84 -21.06 6.34 15.57
C ASP A 84 -19.87 6.34 14.59
N GLN A 85 -19.64 7.47 13.91
CA GLN A 85 -18.50 7.67 13.01
C GLN A 85 -17.83 9.02 13.29
N PRO A 86 -17.19 9.18 14.47
CA PRO A 86 -16.48 10.41 14.79
C PRO A 86 -15.28 10.59 13.83
N PRO A 87 -14.81 11.84 13.63
CA PRO A 87 -13.61 12.08 12.84
C PRO A 87 -12.37 11.54 13.56
N LEU A 88 -11.36 11.24 12.76
CA LEU A 88 -9.99 11.16 13.26
C LEU A 88 -9.40 12.56 13.34
N THR A 89 -8.67 12.84 14.43
CA THR A 89 -8.22 14.18 14.81
C THR A 89 -6.82 14.18 15.44
N SER A 90 -6.02 13.11 15.31
CA SER A 90 -4.72 13.08 16.00
C SER A 90 -3.65 13.95 15.34
N GLY A 91 -3.84 14.32 14.06
CA GLY A 91 -2.81 14.94 13.23
C GLY A 91 -1.81 13.94 12.61
N ASN A 92 -1.89 12.66 12.98
CA ASN A 92 -1.13 11.56 12.39
C ASN A 92 -1.98 10.27 12.41
N ASP A 93 -3.08 10.28 11.66
CA ASP A 93 -4.05 9.18 11.69
C ASP A 93 -3.68 8.08 10.71
N ARG A 94 -3.66 6.84 11.17
CA ARG A 94 -3.40 5.65 10.36
C ARG A 94 -4.68 4.85 10.14
N ILE A 95 -5.05 4.60 8.88
CA ILE A 95 -6.23 3.82 8.49
C ILE A 95 -5.79 2.60 7.69
N GLU A 96 -5.97 1.43 8.26
CA GLU A 96 -5.76 0.15 7.57
C GLU A 96 -6.87 -0.12 6.54
N LEU A 97 -6.47 -0.56 5.35
CA LEU A 97 -7.35 -0.90 4.24
C LEU A 97 -7.78 -2.37 4.38
N LYS A 98 -8.90 -2.59 5.06
CA LYS A 98 -9.36 -3.94 5.42
C LYS A 98 -10.21 -4.65 4.38
N THR A 99 -10.78 -3.90 3.43
CA THR A 99 -11.70 -4.46 2.43
C THR A 99 -11.44 -3.87 1.06
N PRO A 100 -11.70 -4.64 -0.02
CA PRO A 100 -11.62 -4.14 -1.39
C PRO A 100 -12.64 -3.04 -1.69
N GLY A 101 -12.52 -2.46 -2.88
CA GLY A 101 -13.41 -1.45 -3.41
C GLY A 101 -13.05 -0.03 -3.00
N ASN A 102 -13.89 0.91 -3.40
CA ASN A 102 -13.63 2.33 -3.21
C ASN A 102 -13.69 2.73 -1.74
N LYS A 103 -12.75 3.59 -1.33
CA LYS A 103 -12.72 4.24 -0.01
C LYS A 103 -12.65 5.75 -0.22
N TRP A 104 -13.48 6.49 0.52
CA TRP A 104 -13.59 7.93 0.41
C TRP A 104 -13.31 8.58 1.75
N TYR A 105 -12.50 9.64 1.71
CA TYR A 105 -12.09 10.41 2.86
C TYR A 105 -12.20 11.90 2.58
N ILE A 106 -12.65 12.67 3.56
CA ILE A 106 -12.79 14.14 3.45
C ILE A 106 -12.29 14.83 4.71
N CYS A 107 -11.85 16.08 4.58
CA CYS A 107 -11.77 17.00 5.70
C CYS A 107 -13.07 17.80 5.77
N ALA A 108 -13.79 17.70 6.88
CA ALA A 108 -15.08 18.37 7.06
C ALA A 108 -14.97 19.73 7.79
N ALA A 109 -13.76 20.27 7.92
CA ALA A 109 -13.56 21.60 8.47
C ALA A 109 -13.90 22.67 7.42
N ALA A 110 -14.85 23.55 7.75
CA ALA A 110 -15.31 24.64 6.88
C ALA A 110 -15.49 24.20 5.42
N ASP A 111 -14.80 24.87 4.48
CA ASP A 111 -14.85 24.56 3.04
C ASP A 111 -13.69 23.69 2.54
N HIS A 112 -12.88 23.09 3.42
CA HIS A 112 -11.67 22.35 3.03
C HIS A 112 -11.94 21.24 2.00
N CYS A 113 -12.99 20.43 2.19
CA CYS A 113 -13.36 19.39 1.22
C CYS A 113 -13.74 19.99 -0.14
N LYS A 114 -14.47 21.10 -0.17
CA LYS A 114 -14.88 21.78 -1.42
C LYS A 114 -13.68 22.39 -2.13
N SER A 115 -12.68 22.84 -1.37
CA SER A 115 -11.37 23.30 -1.85
C SER A 115 -10.40 22.14 -2.16
N GLY A 116 -10.88 20.90 -2.27
CA GLY A 116 -10.11 19.76 -2.75
C GLY A 116 -9.47 18.89 -1.67
N GLN A 117 -9.64 19.17 -0.37
CA GLN A 117 -9.13 18.30 0.71
C GLN A 117 -10.01 17.04 0.89
N LYS A 118 -9.94 16.17 -0.11
CA LYS A 118 -10.72 14.94 -0.22
C LYS A 118 -9.93 13.91 -1.05
N LEU A 119 -9.98 12.66 -0.62
CA LEU A 119 -9.30 11.53 -1.28
C LEU A 119 -10.30 10.42 -1.58
N VAL A 120 -10.24 9.90 -2.81
CA VAL A 120 -10.84 8.61 -3.17
C VAL A 120 -9.73 7.69 -3.68
N ILE A 121 -9.75 6.45 -3.22
CA ILE A 121 -8.89 5.37 -3.71
C ILE A 121 -9.72 4.13 -4.01
N THR A 122 -9.20 3.24 -4.86
CA THR A 122 -9.75 1.90 -5.08
C THR A 122 -8.79 0.88 -4.48
N VAL A 123 -9.30 0.07 -3.55
CA VAL A 123 -8.54 -1.00 -2.89
C VAL A 123 -8.78 -2.30 -3.63
N MET A 124 -7.71 -2.97 -4.05
CA MET A 124 -7.75 -4.29 -4.64
C MET A 124 -7.78 -5.36 -3.55
N ASP A 125 -8.36 -6.52 -3.87
CA ASP A 125 -8.21 -7.71 -3.04
C ASP A 125 -6.72 -8.02 -2.80
N THR A 126 -6.43 -8.65 -1.67
CA THR A 126 -5.11 -9.26 -1.49
C THR A 126 -4.90 -10.22 -2.64
N ALA A 127 -3.79 -10.07 -3.38
CA ALA A 127 -3.43 -11.05 -4.41
C ALA A 127 -3.52 -12.45 -3.77
N PRO A 128 -4.19 -13.43 -4.43
CA PRO A 128 -4.31 -14.75 -3.86
C PRO A 128 -2.92 -15.23 -3.44
N ALA A 129 -2.80 -15.73 -2.21
CA ALA A 129 -1.62 -16.49 -1.84
C ALA A 129 -1.40 -17.52 -2.94
N SER A 130 -0.27 -17.44 -3.63
CA SER A 130 0.04 -18.36 -4.73
C SER A 130 -0.22 -19.79 -4.22
N PRO A 131 -1.01 -20.61 -4.94
CA PRO A 131 -1.28 -21.97 -4.50
C PRO A 131 0.05 -22.69 -4.25
N PRO A 132 0.13 -23.65 -3.29
CA PRO A 132 1.35 -24.42 -3.11
C PRO A 132 1.75 -24.99 -4.47
N SER A 133 2.91 -24.56 -4.97
CA SER A 133 3.39 -24.86 -6.32
C SER A 133 3.53 -26.37 -6.50
N SER A 134 2.48 -27.01 -7.00
CA SER A 134 2.56 -28.30 -7.67
C SER A 134 2.33 -28.06 -9.16
N ALA A 135 3.24 -28.57 -9.98
CA ALA A 135 3.28 -28.53 -11.45
C ALA A 135 3.92 -27.28 -12.10
N VAL A 136 5.23 -27.41 -12.28
CA VAL A 136 6.03 -26.99 -13.44
C VAL A 136 5.18 -26.67 -14.69
N ARG A 137 5.03 -25.38 -15.02
CA ARG A 137 5.28 -24.81 -16.37
C ARG A 137 5.00 -23.31 -16.37
N GLY A 138 6.05 -22.53 -16.64
CA GLY A 138 6.00 -21.07 -16.78
C GLY A 138 6.72 -20.38 -15.63
N ILE A 139 8.05 -20.35 -15.67
CA ILE A 139 8.86 -19.67 -14.65
C ILE A 139 8.71 -18.16 -14.87
N ILE A 140 7.73 -17.52 -14.22
CA ILE A 140 7.76 -16.07 -14.03
C ILE A 140 8.67 -15.81 -12.84
N ILE A 141 9.96 -15.60 -13.11
CA ILE A 141 10.96 -15.30 -12.09
C ILE A 141 10.71 -13.86 -11.60
N SER A 142 10.37 -13.68 -10.31
CA SER A 142 10.31 -12.35 -9.69
C SER A 142 11.68 -11.66 -9.74
N GLY A 143 11.72 -10.33 -9.80
CA GLY A 143 12.97 -9.56 -9.79
C GLY A 143 13.89 -9.90 -8.62
N TYR A 144 13.32 -10.25 -7.45
CA TYR A 144 14.07 -10.76 -6.30
C TYR A 144 14.80 -12.08 -6.61
N GLN A 145 14.11 -13.00 -7.28
CA GLN A 145 14.64 -14.32 -7.63
C GLN A 145 15.74 -14.21 -8.71
N VAL A 146 15.61 -13.28 -9.67
CA VAL A 146 16.68 -12.97 -10.65
C VAL A 146 17.89 -12.37 -9.95
N PHE A 147 17.68 -11.41 -9.05
CA PHE A 147 18.77 -10.76 -8.31
C PHE A 147 19.50 -11.75 -7.40
N ALA A 148 18.77 -12.59 -6.65
CA ALA A 148 19.37 -13.62 -5.81
C ALA A 148 20.18 -14.64 -6.64
N ALA A 149 19.66 -15.08 -7.79
CA ALA A 149 20.39 -15.97 -8.70
C ALA A 149 21.66 -15.30 -9.26
N ALA A 150 21.60 -14.02 -9.62
CA ALA A 150 22.76 -13.27 -10.11
C ALA A 150 23.83 -13.09 -9.02
N VAL A 151 23.43 -12.78 -7.78
CA VAL A 151 24.35 -12.67 -6.64
C VAL A 151 25.03 -14.01 -6.36
N VAL A 152 24.27 -15.11 -6.36
CA VAL A 152 24.85 -16.45 -6.17
C VAL A 152 25.79 -16.82 -7.33
N GLY A 153 25.40 -16.57 -8.58
CA GLY A 153 26.26 -16.78 -9.74
C GLY A 153 27.57 -16.01 -9.66
N LEU A 154 27.52 -14.75 -9.21
CA LEU A 154 28.70 -13.92 -8.98
C LEU A 154 29.59 -14.49 -7.88
N PHE A 155 29.03 -14.92 -6.75
CA PHE A 155 29.80 -15.58 -5.68
C PHE A 155 30.47 -16.87 -6.15
N LEU A 156 29.84 -17.65 -7.02
CA LEU A 156 30.44 -18.87 -7.58
C LEU A 156 31.58 -18.58 -8.55
N ALA A 157 31.45 -17.53 -9.37
CA ALA A 157 32.51 -17.11 -10.28
C ALA A 157 33.76 -16.59 -9.54
N ILE A 158 33.58 -16.02 -8.35
CA ILE A 158 34.68 -15.50 -7.51
C ILE A 158 35.32 -16.62 -6.65
N ALA A 159 34.59 -17.72 -6.39
CA ALA A 159 35.04 -18.81 -5.53
C ALA A 159 35.65 -20.01 -6.28
N ALA A 160 35.72 -19.95 -7.62
CA ALA A 160 36.40 -20.90 -8.51
C ALA A 160 37.82 -20.40 -8.84
#